data_AF-A0A2W5YIS2-F1
#
_entry.id   AF-A0A2W5YIS2-F1
#
_cell.length_a   1.000
_cell.length_b   1.000
_cell.length_c   1.000
_cell.angle_alpha   90.00
_cell.angle_beta   90.00
_cell.angle_gamma   90.00
#
_symmetry.space_group_name_H-M   'P 1'
#
loop_
_entity.id
_entity.type
_entity.pdbx_description
1 polymer ?
#
loop_
_entity_poly.entity_id
_entity_poly.type
_entity_poly.pdbx_seq_one_letter_code
_entity_poly.pdbx_strand_id
1 'polypeptide(L)'
;LMRTGSHLNAHFKGEHDAEFAWFSFSNAMPLISMGAERAARKIIAACRRGQPSLTLTFAARLAIAGNAIAPNLTGHAMKVADELLPTSTDDSGDRLQTGWESRSREPRRFTRHLEAATKRNNEQL
;
A
#
# COMPACT_ATOMS: atom_id res chain seq x y z
N LEU A 1 -3.43 3.35 -0.24
CA LEU A 1 -2.51 2.81 -1.26
C LEU A 1 -3.11 2.96 -2.65
N MET A 2 -2.28 3.32 -3.63
CA MET A 2 -2.68 3.40 -5.04
C MET A 2 -1.92 2.37 -5.86
N ARG A 3 -2.62 1.75 -6.81
CA ARG A 3 -2.05 0.76 -7.71
C ARG A 3 -1.42 1.46 -8.91
N THR A 4 -0.30 2.14 -8.67
CA THR A 4 0.48 2.85 -9.69
C THR A 4 1.58 1.96 -10.27
N GLY A 5 2.14 1.07 -9.45
CA GLY A 5 3.37 0.34 -9.80
C GLY A 5 4.62 0.90 -9.11
N SER A 6 4.48 1.96 -8.30
CA SER A 6 5.57 2.64 -7.59
C SER A 6 6.24 1.81 -6.49
N HIS A 7 5.84 0.55 -6.29
CA HIS A 7 6.51 -0.35 -5.34
C HIS A 7 7.96 -0.62 -5.74
N LEU A 8 8.29 -0.53 -7.04
CA LEU A 8 9.66 -0.66 -7.54
C LEU A 8 10.53 0.56 -7.21
N ASN A 9 9.95 1.76 -7.21
CA ASN A 9 10.64 3.03 -6.94
C ASN A 9 10.55 3.47 -5.48
N ALA A 10 9.79 2.75 -4.64
CA ALA A 10 9.68 3.04 -3.22
C ALA A 10 10.99 2.69 -2.50
N HIS A 11 11.36 3.49 -1.51
CA HIS A 11 12.51 3.22 -0.66
C HIS A 11 12.08 2.48 0.60
N PHE A 12 12.79 1.41 0.90
CA PHE A 12 12.59 0.57 2.08
C PHE A 12 13.81 0.66 3.00
N LYS A 13 13.55 0.46 4.29
CA LYS A 13 14.49 0.55 5.40
C LYS A 13 14.21 -0.65 6.33
N GLY A 14 15.20 -1.17 7.06
CA GLY A 14 15.03 -2.40 7.86
C GLY A 14 15.33 -3.67 7.05
N GLU A 15 14.45 -4.68 7.08
CA GLU A 15 14.59 -5.88 6.25
C GLU A 15 14.03 -5.61 4.84
N HIS A 16 14.87 -5.06 3.95
CA HIS A 16 14.46 -4.55 2.63
C HIS A 16 13.59 -5.51 1.82
N ASP A 17 13.96 -6.79 1.77
CA ASP A 17 13.23 -7.82 1.01
C ASP A 17 11.84 -8.14 1.60
N ALA A 18 11.73 -8.17 2.94
CA ALA A 18 10.47 -8.46 3.62
C ALA A 18 9.53 -7.26 3.57
N GLU A 19 10.06 -6.05 3.77
CA GLU A 19 9.35 -4.79 3.63
C GLU A 19 8.82 -4.60 2.20
N PHE A 20 9.66 -4.86 1.20
CA PHE A 20 9.26 -4.82 -0.20
C PHE A 20 8.18 -5.85 -0.53
N ALA A 21 8.30 -7.10 -0.03
CA ALA A 21 7.30 -8.14 -0.24
C ALA A 21 5.94 -7.77 0.39
N TRP A 22 5.95 -7.28 1.63
CA TRP A 22 4.76 -6.85 2.35
C TRP A 22 4.07 -5.65 1.67
N PHE A 23 4.86 -4.64 1.29
CA PHE A 23 4.36 -3.47 0.58
C PHE A 23 3.78 -3.83 -0.79
N SER A 24 4.47 -4.68 -1.54
CA SER A 24 4.02 -5.13 -2.86
C SER A 24 2.73 -5.96 -2.77
N PHE A 25 2.63 -6.84 -1.77
CA PHE A 25 1.44 -7.63 -1.51
C PHE A 25 0.22 -6.76 -1.13
N SER A 26 0.39 -5.80 -0.22
CA SER A 26 -0.68 -4.88 0.17
C SER A 26 -1.14 -3.99 -0.99
N ASN A 27 -0.22 -3.58 -1.87
CA ASN A 27 -0.56 -2.85 -3.10
C ASN A 27 -1.32 -3.71 -4.12
N ALA A 28 -1.06 -5.01 -4.18
CA ALA A 28 -1.75 -5.94 -5.09
C ALA A 28 -3.22 -6.18 -4.72
N MET A 29 -3.60 -6.01 -3.45
CA MET A 29 -4.96 -6.28 -2.97
C MET A 29 -5.98 -5.21 -3.41
N PRO A 30 -6.99 -5.53 -4.25
CA PRO A 30 -7.93 -4.55 -4.82
C PRO A 30 -8.90 -3.92 -3.81
N LEU A 31 -9.05 -4.51 -2.62
CA LEU A 31 -9.84 -3.97 -1.51
C LEU A 31 -9.07 -2.89 -0.73
N ILE A 32 -7.74 -2.97 -0.76
CA ILE A 32 -6.82 -2.09 -0.02
C ILE A 32 -6.24 -1.02 -0.96
N SER A 33 -6.06 -1.33 -2.24
CA SER A 33 -5.49 -0.43 -3.26
C SER A 33 -6.49 -0.03 -4.34
N MET A 34 -6.42 1.24 -4.76
CA MET A 34 -7.22 1.79 -5.86
C MET A 34 -6.32 2.16 -7.04
N GLY A 35 -6.75 1.89 -8.28
CA GLY A 35 -6.05 2.36 -9.47
C GLY A 35 -6.03 3.90 -9.55
N ALA A 36 -4.90 4.47 -10.00
CA ALA A 36 -4.66 5.92 -10.00
C ALA A 36 -5.74 6.69 -10.78
N GLU A 37 -6.13 6.24 -11.98
CA GLU A 37 -7.17 6.90 -12.77
C GLU A 37 -8.55 6.92 -12.07
N ARG A 38 -8.90 5.83 -11.38
CA ARG A 38 -10.15 5.75 -10.62
C ARG A 38 -10.12 6.69 -9.42
N ALA A 39 -8.97 6.81 -8.76
CA ALA A 39 -8.76 7.78 -7.70
C ALA A 39 -8.89 9.21 -8.24
N ALA A 40 -8.21 9.54 -9.35
CA ALA A 40 -8.28 10.84 -9.99
C ALA A 40 -9.71 11.24 -10.38
N ARG A 41 -10.47 10.34 -11.03
CA ARG A 41 -11.88 10.58 -11.37
C ARG A 41 -12.74 10.86 -10.13
N LYS A 42 -12.53 10.11 -9.04
CA LYS A 42 -13.27 10.33 -7.79
C LYS A 42 -12.91 11.67 -7.13
N ILE A 43 -11.63 12.04 -7.12
CA ILE A 43 -11.13 13.31 -6.57
C ILE A 43 -11.75 14.47 -7.34
N ILE A 44 -11.64 14.49 -8.67
CA ILE A 44 -12.23 15.54 -9.52
C ILE A 44 -13.74 15.64 -9.29
N ALA A 45 -14.44 14.51 -9.20
CA ALA A 45 -15.87 14.49 -8.94
C ALA A 45 -16.23 15.02 -7.53
N ALA A 46 -15.39 14.79 -6.52
CA ALA A 46 -15.57 15.32 -5.18
C ALA A 46 -15.33 16.84 -5.14
N CYS A 47 -14.27 17.32 -5.80
CA CYS A 47 -14.01 18.76 -5.97
C CYS A 47 -15.20 19.47 -6.63
N ARG A 48 -15.75 18.89 -7.71
CA ARG A 48 -16.94 19.43 -8.39
C ARG A 48 -18.19 19.50 -7.49
N ARG A 49 -18.28 18.64 -6.48
CA ARG A 49 -19.40 18.61 -5.52
C ARG A 49 -19.13 19.41 -4.25
N GLY A 50 -17.98 20.08 -4.14
CA GLY A 50 -17.58 20.80 -2.93
C GLY A 50 -17.39 19.89 -1.70
N GLN A 51 -17.05 18.62 -1.90
CA GLN A 51 -16.85 17.67 -0.80
C GLN A 51 -15.47 17.91 -0.14
N PRO A 52 -15.39 18.25 1.16
CA PRO A 52 -14.12 18.60 1.83
C PRO A 52 -13.25 17.39 2.17
N SER A 53 -13.81 16.18 2.20
CA SER A 53 -13.07 14.94 2.47
C SER A 53 -13.60 13.79 1.62
N LEU A 54 -12.68 12.95 1.13
CA LEU A 54 -12.99 11.81 0.28
C LEU A 54 -12.21 10.57 0.75
N THR A 55 -12.92 9.61 1.34
CA THR A 55 -12.34 8.29 1.64
C THR A 55 -12.43 7.41 0.40
N LEU A 56 -11.28 7.18 -0.24
CA LEU A 56 -11.21 6.50 -1.53
C LEU A 56 -11.46 4.99 -1.43
N THR A 57 -10.75 4.31 -0.53
CA THR A 57 -10.74 2.84 -0.46
C THR A 57 -11.80 2.30 0.49
N PHE A 58 -12.33 1.11 0.18
CA PHE A 58 -13.33 0.44 1.00
C PHE A 58 -12.76 0.08 2.38
N ALA A 59 -11.52 -0.43 2.42
CA ALA A 59 -10.81 -0.71 3.66
C ALA A 59 -10.70 0.52 4.58
N ALA A 60 -10.40 1.71 4.04
CA ALA A 60 -10.32 2.93 4.84
C ALA A 60 -11.69 3.35 5.41
N ARG A 61 -12.77 3.18 4.65
CA ARG A 61 -14.14 3.43 5.16
C ARG A 61 -14.49 2.47 6.30
N LEU A 62 -14.14 1.19 6.15
CA LEU A 62 -14.39 0.19 7.16
C LEU A 62 -13.55 0.44 8.42
N ALA A 63 -12.30 0.86 8.29
CA ALA A 63 -11.46 1.23 9.42
C ALA A 63 -12.03 2.43 10.20
N ILE A 64 -12.50 3.48 9.50
CA ILE A 64 -13.13 4.64 10.13
C ILE A 64 -14.42 4.22 10.87
N ALA A 65 -15.28 3.43 10.21
CA ALA A 65 -16.52 2.97 10.81
C ALA A 65 -16.27 2.03 12.00
N GLY A 66 -15.32 1.10 11.87
CA GLY A 66 -14.92 0.18 12.93
C GLY A 66 -14.39 0.92 14.15
N ASN A 67 -13.52 1.91 13.93
CA ASN A 67 -12.98 2.73 15.02
C ASN A 67 -14.09 3.55 15.72
N ALA A 68 -15.10 4.01 14.98
CA ALA A 68 -16.22 4.76 15.55
C ALA A 68 -17.20 3.89 16.35
N ILE A 69 -17.39 2.61 15.96
CA ILE A 69 -18.36 1.69 16.60
C ILE A 69 -17.70 0.92 17.75
N ALA A 70 -16.48 0.42 17.55
CA ALA A 70 -15.77 -0.45 18.47
C ALA A 70 -14.26 -0.13 18.47
N PRO A 71 -13.84 0.96 19.13
CA PRO A 71 -12.45 1.40 19.13
C PRO A 71 -11.50 0.36 19.76
N ASN A 72 -11.93 -0.33 20.82
CA ASN A 72 -11.10 -1.37 21.47
C ASN A 72 -10.88 -2.59 20.58
N LEU A 73 -11.91 -3.02 19.84
CA LEU A 73 -11.80 -4.13 18.88
C LEU A 73 -10.92 -3.74 17.69
N THR A 74 -11.09 -2.51 17.19
CA THR A 74 -10.25 -1.96 16.13
C THR A 74 -8.79 -1.89 16.57
N GLY A 75 -8.52 -1.46 17.81
CA GLY A 75 -7.18 -1.46 18.40
C GLY A 75 -6.56 -2.85 18.49
N HIS A 76 -7.34 -3.87 18.90
CA HIS A 76 -6.86 -5.25 18.90
C HIS A 76 -6.54 -5.76 17.48
N ALA A 77 -7.40 -5.46 16.51
CA ALA A 77 -7.15 -5.82 15.12
C ALA A 77 -5.88 -5.14 14.57
N MET A 78 -5.63 -3.88 14.95
CA MET A 78 -4.40 -3.16 14.59
C MET A 78 -3.17 -3.79 15.25
N LYS A 79 -3.27 -4.24 16.50
CA LYS A 79 -2.16 -4.94 17.16
C LYS A 79 -1.81 -6.26 16.45
N VAL A 80 -2.81 -7.04 16.06
CA VAL A 80 -2.59 -8.27 15.29
C VAL A 80 -1.98 -7.96 13.91
N ALA A 81 -2.41 -6.86 13.28
CA ALA A 81 -1.82 -6.41 12.02
C ALA A 81 -0.36 -5.97 12.17
N ASP A 82 -0.01 -5.34 13.30
CA ASP A 82 1.35 -4.92 13.64
C ASP A 82 2.28 -6.12 13.85
N GLU A 83 1.79 -7.18 14.52
CA GLU A 83 2.53 -8.43 14.69
C GLU A 83 2.78 -9.19 13.37
N LEU A 84 2.01 -8.89 12.32
CA LEU A 84 2.23 -9.42 10.97
C LEU A 84 3.20 -8.59 10.14
N LEU A 85 3.56 -7.38 10.59
CA LEU A 85 4.53 -6.54 9.90
C LEU A 85 5.95 -7.13 10.02
N PRO A 86 6.81 -6.91 9.02
CA PRO A 86 8.23 -7.26 9.12
C PRO A 86 8.86 -6.58 10.33
N THR A 87 9.64 -7.33 11.10
CA THR A 87 10.37 -6.78 12.25
C THR A 87 11.55 -5.94 11.76
N SER A 88 11.82 -4.81 12.42
CA SER A 88 13.03 -4.02 12.19
C SER A 88 14.29 -4.86 12.43
N THR A 89 15.23 -4.81 11.48
CA THR A 89 16.56 -5.43 11.59
C THR A 89 17.59 -4.44 12.16
N ASP A 90 18.72 -4.96 12.65
CA ASP A 90 19.90 -4.28 13.22
C ASP A 90 20.48 -3.14 12.34
N ASP A 91 21.58 -2.48 12.75
CA ASP A 91 22.21 -1.29 12.10
C ASP A 91 22.36 -1.33 10.54
N SER A 92 22.33 -2.50 9.91
CA SER A 92 22.30 -2.66 8.44
C SER A 92 20.99 -2.18 7.80
N GLY A 93 19.90 -2.14 8.57
CA GLY A 93 18.59 -1.65 8.18
C GLY A 93 18.55 -0.13 7.99
N ASP A 94 19.58 0.61 8.42
CA ASP A 94 19.58 2.06 8.34
C ASP A 94 19.79 2.65 6.94
N ARG A 95 20.22 1.81 5.99
CA ARG A 95 20.40 2.20 4.59
C ARG A 95 19.07 2.15 3.85
N LEU A 96 18.79 3.18 3.07
CA LEU A 96 17.69 3.18 2.11
C LEU A 96 18.07 2.30 0.91
N GLN A 97 17.24 1.30 0.59
CA GLN A 97 17.31 0.58 -0.69
C GLN A 97 16.01 0.74 -1.44
N THR A 98 16.09 0.74 -2.76
CA THR A 98 14.89 0.78 -3.62
C THR A 98 14.20 -0.58 -3.64
N GLY A 99 12.89 -0.61 -3.91
CA GLY A 99 12.16 -1.85 -4.13
C GLY A 99 12.69 -2.67 -5.31
N TRP A 100 13.30 -2.01 -6.29
CA TRP A 100 13.99 -2.65 -7.41
C TRP A 100 15.20 -3.49 -6.96
N GLU A 101 15.99 -2.96 -6.03
CA GLU A 101 17.14 -3.66 -5.43
C GLU A 101 16.69 -4.79 -4.50
N SER A 102 15.51 -4.66 -3.89
CA SER A 102 14.96 -5.55 -2.86
C SER A 102 14.04 -6.65 -3.42
N ARG A 103 14.22 -7.02 -4.69
CA ARG A 103 13.28 -7.85 -5.44
C ARG A 103 13.41 -9.36 -5.16
N SER A 104 14.35 -9.76 -4.31
CA SER A 104 14.75 -11.17 -4.15
C SER A 104 13.59 -12.07 -3.66
N ARG A 105 12.69 -11.51 -2.84
CA ARG A 105 11.51 -12.18 -2.26
C ARG A 105 10.17 -11.75 -2.87
N GLU A 106 10.15 -11.15 -4.06
CA GLU A 106 8.91 -10.68 -4.65
C GLU A 106 7.87 -11.81 -4.85
N PRO A 107 6.65 -11.69 -4.30
CA PRO A 107 5.59 -12.67 -4.56
C PRO A 107 4.99 -12.48 -5.97
N ARG A 108 5.73 -12.92 -6.99
CA ARG A 108 5.47 -12.70 -8.44
C ARG A 108 4.06 -13.09 -8.90
N ARG A 109 3.38 -13.99 -8.19
CA ARG A 109 2.00 -14.42 -8.52
C ARG A 109 0.96 -13.32 -8.22
N PHE A 110 1.20 -12.50 -7.21
CA PHE A 110 0.28 -11.43 -6.79
C PHE A 110 0.61 -10.10 -7.46
N THR A 111 1.89 -9.83 -7.71
CA THR A 111 2.36 -8.59 -8.34
C THR A 111 2.17 -8.57 -9.86
N ARG A 112 1.87 -9.70 -10.51
CA ARG A 112 1.58 -9.76 -11.96
C ARG A 112 0.45 -8.81 -12.39
N HIS A 113 -0.56 -8.60 -11.54
CA HIS A 113 -1.63 -7.63 -11.80
C HIS A 113 -1.20 -6.17 -11.58
N LEU A 114 -0.07 -5.92 -10.90
CA LEU A 114 0.57 -4.62 -10.75
C LEU A 114 1.41 -4.25 -11.99
N GLU A 115 1.97 -5.22 -12.71
CA GLU A 115 2.82 -4.96 -13.89
C GLU A 115 2.11 -4.11 -14.96
N ALA A 116 0.82 -4.38 -15.19
CA ALA A 116 0.00 -3.60 -16.10
C ALA A 116 -0.24 -2.16 -15.63
N ALA A 117 -0.18 -1.90 -14.33
CA ALA A 117 -0.21 -0.54 -13.78
C ALA A 117 1.16 0.12 -13.87
N THR A 118 2.24 -0.60 -13.54
CA THR A 118 3.63 -0.13 -13.67
C THR A 118 3.92 0.36 -15.09
N LYS A 119 3.51 -0.40 -16.12
CA LYS A 119 3.67 -0.01 -17.52
C LYS A 119 2.84 1.22 -17.90
N ARG A 120 1.63 1.35 -17.37
CA ARG A 120 0.72 2.47 -17.68
C ARG A 120 1.16 3.79 -17.05
N ASN A 121 1.82 3.73 -15.89
CA ASN A 121 2.25 4.91 -15.15
C ASN A 121 3.74 5.22 -15.32
N ASN A 122 4.43 4.56 -16.27
CA ASN A 122 5.87 4.74 -16.53
C ASN A 122 6.74 4.53 -15.29
N GLU A 123 6.38 3.56 -14.44
CA GLU A 123 7.12 3.18 -13.23
C GLU A 123 8.13 2.04 -13.51
N GLN A 124 8.43 1.79 -14.79
CA GLN A 124 9.44 0.83 -15.21
C GLN A 124 10.81 1.53 -15.20
N LEU A 125 11.80 0.91 -14.56
CA LEU A 125 13.20 1.34 -14.61
C LEU A 125 13.86 0.91 -15.93
#